data_AF-A0AA88QAR6-F1
#
_entry.id   AF-A0AA88QAR6-F1
#
_cell.length_a   1.000
_cell.length_b   1.000
_cell.length_c   1.000
_cell.angle_alpha   90.00
_cell.angle_beta   90.00
_cell.angle_gamma   90.00
#
_symmetry.space_group_name_H-M   'P 1'
#
loop_
_entity.id
_entity.type
_entity.pdbx_description
1 polymer ?
#
loop_
_entity_poly.entity_id
_entity_poly.type
_entity_poly.pdbx_seq_one_letter_code
_entity_poly.pdbx_strand_id
1 'polypeptide(L)' 'MVWDLNRIGDEQLEGEAADGPPELLFSHGGHKAKISDFSWNKNEPWVISSVAEDNTLQVWQMAESIYREDDET' A
#
# COMPACT_ATOMS: atom_id res chain seq x y z
N MET A 1 5.30 -0.32 -1.83
CA MET A 1 4.13 0.43 -2.32
C MET A 1 3.09 -0.58 -2.80
N VAL A 2 1.82 -0.23 -2.66
CA VAL A 2 0.66 -0.98 -3.16
C VAL A 2 -0.09 -0.05 -4.11
N TRP A 3 -0.57 -0.60 -5.22
CA TRP A 3 -1.17 0.16 -6.31
C TRP A 3 -2.54 -0.41 -6.66
N ASP A 4 -3.50 0.45 -7.00
CA ASP A 4 -4.80 0.06 -7.54
C ASP A 4 -4.94 0.54 -8.99
N LEU A 5 -4.91 -0.41 -9.93
CA LEU A 5 -4.93 -0.11 -11.36
C LEU A 5 -6.29 0.40 -11.85
N ASN A 6 -7.36 0.23 -11.08
CA ASN A 6 -8.68 0.75 -11.46
C ASN A 6 -8.77 2.28 -11.36
N ARG A 7 -7.81 2.92 -10.67
CA ARG A 7 -7.76 4.36 -10.43
C ARG A 7 -6.87 5.12 -11.40
N ILE A 8 -6.33 4.44 -12.41
CA ILE A 8 -5.47 5.06 -13.41
C ILE A 8 -6.28 6.10 -14.19
N GLY A 9 -5.83 7.35 -14.14
CA GLY A 9 -6.44 8.46 -14.86
C GLY A 9 -7.55 9.17 -14.09
N ASP A 10 -7.84 8.78 -12.85
CA ASP A 10 -8.75 9.52 -11.98
C ASP A 10 -8.24 10.96 -11.76
N GLU A 11 -9.18 11.91 -11.66
CA GLU A 11 -8.85 13.29 -11.35
C GLU A 11 -8.33 13.39 -9.91
N GLN A 12 -7.17 14.03 -9.73
CA GLN A 12 -6.59 14.33 -8.41
C GLN A 12 -6.85 15.79 -8.04
N LEU A 13 -6.99 16.08 -6.75
CA LEU A 13 -7.10 17.45 -6.29
C LEU A 13 -5.77 18.21 -6.49
N GLU A 14 -5.88 19.54 -6.61
CA GLU A 14 -4.71 20.40 -6.79
C GLU A 14 -3.77 20.28 -5.58
N GLY A 15 -2.56 19.74 -5.79
CA GLY A 15 -1.56 19.51 -4.75
C GLY A 15 -1.32 18.04 -4.40
N GLU A 16 -2.29 17.13 -4.64
CA GLU A 16 -2.14 15.70 -4.34
C GLU A 16 -1.23 14.96 -5.32
N ALA A 17 -1.11 15.47 -6.55
CA ALA A 17 -0.20 14.91 -7.56
C ALA A 17 1.28 14.91 -7.13
N ALA A 18 1.65 15.69 -6.11
CA ALA A 18 2.99 15.66 -5.53
C ALA A 18 3.24 14.40 -4.68
N ASP A 19 2.19 13.81 -4.10
CA ASP A 19 2.27 12.61 -3.26
C ASP A 19 2.27 11.32 -4.08
N GLY A 20 1.83 11.39 -5.34
CA GLY A 20 1.89 10.29 -6.29
C GLY A 20 0.75 10.34 -7.31
N PRO A 21 0.74 9.42 -8.28
CA PRO A 21 -0.37 9.27 -9.23
C PRO A 21 -1.61 8.69 -8.53
N PRO A 22 -2.82 8.80 -9.12
CA PRO A 22 -4.06 8.38 -8.46
C PRO A 22 -4.13 6.88 -8.14
N GLU A 23 -3.38 6.05 -8.88
CA GLU A 23 -3.27 4.61 -8.63
C GLU A 23 -2.35 4.23 -7.45
N LEU A 24 -1.61 5.17 -6.86
CA LEU A 24 -0.80 4.90 -5.67
C LEU A 24 -1.70 4.79 -4.43
N LEU A 25 -2.06 3.56 -4.07
CA LEU A 25 -2.98 3.28 -2.97
C LEU A 25 -2.33 3.42 -1.59
N PHE A 26 -1.12 2.89 -1.40
CA PHE A 26 -0.47 2.87 -0.09
C PHE A 26 1.05 2.77 -0.15
N SER A 27 1.73 3.49 0.75
CA SER A 27 3.17 3.39 0.97
C SER A 27 3.47 2.89 2.39
N HIS A 28 3.97 1.66 2.49
CA HIS A 28 4.43 1.11 3.77
C HIS A 28 5.80 1.65 4.15
N GLY A 29 5.83 2.58 5.12
CA GLY A 29 7.05 3.23 5.61
C GLY A 29 7.74 2.54 6.79
N GLY A 30 7.40 1.29 7.10
CA GLY A 30 7.87 0.61 8.32
C GLY A 30 9.34 0.15 8.31
N HIS A 31 9.93 -0.15 7.15
CA HIS A 31 11.32 -0.61 7.06
C HIS A 31 12.31 0.57 7.03
N LYS A 32 13.46 0.39 7.69
CA LYS A 32 14.55 1.40 7.75
C LYS A 32 15.73 1.07 6.83
N ALA A 33 15.73 -0.12 6.26
CA ALA A 33 16.69 -0.57 5.27
C ALA A 33 15.98 -1.04 4.00
N LYS A 34 16.77 -1.36 2.97
CA LYS A 34 16.26 -1.85 1.69
C LYS A 34 15.48 -3.15 1.90
N ILE A 35 14.27 -3.19 1.35
CA ILE A 35 13.44 -4.39 1.32
C ILE A 35 14.10 -5.41 0.38
N SER A 36 14.31 -6.63 0.87
CA SER A 36 14.93 -7.72 0.11
C SER A 36 13.89 -8.60 -0.57
N ASP A 37 12.74 -8.84 0.08
CA ASP A 37 11.64 -9.64 -0.47
C ASP A 37 10.32 -9.34 0.27
N PHE A 38 9.19 -9.74 -0.32
CA PHE A 38 7.87 -9.69 0.29
C PHE A 38 6.94 -10.78 -0.24
N SER A 39 5.91 -11.11 0.52
CA SER A 39 4.89 -12.08 0.10
C SER A 39 3.51 -11.70 0.64
N TRP A 40 2.51 -11.83 -0.24
CA TRP A 40 1.10 -11.72 0.12
C TRP A 40 0.64 -12.97 0.86
N ASN A 41 -0.13 -12.79 1.93
CA ASN A 41 -0.82 -13.89 2.58
C ASN A 41 -1.95 -14.39 1.67
N LYS A 42 -2.02 -15.71 1.47
CA LYS A 42 -3.05 -16.36 0.64
C LYS A 42 -4.38 -16.58 1.37
N ASN A 43 -4.36 -16.50 2.70
CA ASN A 43 -5.50 -16.82 3.56
C ASN A 43 -6.18 -15.57 4.12
N GLU A 44 -5.43 -14.48 4.29
CA GLU A 44 -5.92 -13.22 4.86
C GLU A 44 -5.66 -12.08 3.87
N PRO A 45 -6.72 -11.53 3.24
CA PRO A 45 -6.60 -10.40 2.32
C PRO A 45 -5.86 -9.22 2.97
N TRP A 46 -5.07 -8.50 2.17
CA TRP A 46 -4.33 -7.32 2.59
C TRP A 46 -3.22 -7.53 3.63
N VAL A 47 -2.99 -8.76 4.09
CA VAL A 47 -1.85 -9.09 4.94
C VAL A 47 -0.62 -9.37 4.06
N ILE A 48 0.46 -8.66 4.33
CA ILE A 48 1.75 -8.80 3.65
C ILE A 48 2.83 -9.11 4.69
N SER A 49 3.76 -9.97 4.31
CA SER A 49 5.03 -10.16 5.00
C SER A 49 6.16 -9.57 4.17
N SER A 50 7.06 -8.81 4.78
CA SER A 50 8.22 -8.22 4.09
C SER A 50 9.48 -8.31 4.96
N VAL A 51 10.63 -8.48 4.30
CA VAL A 51 11.95 -8.60 4.95
C VAL A 51 12.92 -7.55 4.39
N ALA A 52 13.84 -7.08 5.23
CA ALA A 52 14.84 -6.08 4.84
C ALA A 52 16.26 -6.45 5.28
N GLU A 53 17.24 -5.76 4.71
CA GLU A 53 18.67 -5.99 4.93
C GLU A 53 19.14 -5.70 6.36
N ASP A 54 18.34 -5.02 7.18
CA ASP A 54 18.60 -4.73 8.61
C ASP A 54 18.07 -5.84 9.56
N ASN A 55 17.89 -7.05 9.04
CA ASN A 55 17.39 -8.22 9.76
C ASN A 55 15.95 -8.05 10.29
N THR A 56 15.18 -7.09 9.77
CA THR A 56 13.77 -6.92 10.14
C THR A 56 12.85 -7.76 9.26
N LEU A 57 11.87 -8.40 9.90
CA LEU A 57 10.69 -8.97 9.26
C LEU A 57 9.47 -8.23 9.81
N GLN A 58 8.58 -7.82 8.93
CA GLN A 58 7.33 -7.16 9.29
C GLN A 58 6.15 -7.92 8.68
N VAL A 59 5.12 -8.16 9.48
CA VAL A 59 3.80 -8.61 9.02
C VAL A 59 2.84 -7.46 9.28
N TRP A 60 2.21 -6.97 8.22
CA TRP A 60 1.38 -5.76 8.28
C TRP A 60 0.16 -5.89 7.38
N GLN A 61 -0.86 -5.12 7.72
CA GLN A 61 -2.13 -5.05 6.99
C GLN A 61 -2.52 -3.58 6.86
N MET A 62 -2.93 -3.18 5.65
CA MET A 62 -3.46 -1.83 5.43
C MET A 62 -4.80 -1.69 6.16
N ALA A 63 -5.08 -0.49 6.68
CA ALA A 63 -6.38 -0.21 7.27
C ALA A 63 -7.49 -0.31 6.21
N GLU A 64 -8.65 -0.82 6.61
CA GLU A 64 -9.79 -1.03 5.70
C GLU A 64 -10.24 0.25 5.01
N SER A 65 -10.19 1.38 5.74
CA SER A 65 -10.53 2.71 5.22
C SER A 65 -9.64 3.21 4.08
N ILE A 66 -8.56 2.50 3.75
CA ILE A 66 -7.64 2.88 2.66
C ILE A 66 -8.08 2.26 1.33
N TYR A 67 -8.60 1.03 1.35
CA TYR A 67 -8.92 0.27 0.13
C TYR A 67 -10.42 0.06 -0.09
N ARG A 68 -11.25 0.37 0.90
CA ARG A 68 -12.70 0.31 0.77
C ARG A 68 -13.18 1.66 0.27
N GLU A 69 -13.85 1.68 -0.87
CA GLU A 69 -14.65 2.83 -1.28
C GLU A 69 -15.74 3.05 -0.21
N ASP A 70 -15.97 4.31 0.19
CA ASP A 70 -17.15 4.65 0.98
C ASP A 70 -18.37 4.32 0.12
N ASP A 71 -18.90 3.11 0.28
CA ASP A 71 -20.25 2.77 -0.15
C ASP A 71 -21.17 3.71 0.65
N GLU A 72 -21.54 4.84 0.05
CA GLU A 72 -22.49 5.79 0.61
C GLU A 72 -23.77 5.05 1.00
N THR A 73 -23.96 4.79 2.30
CA THR A 73 -25.29 4.58 2.88
C THR A 73 -25.94 5.90 3.24
#